data_AF-A0A7S2NZT9-F1
#
_entry.id   AF-A0A7S2NZT9-F1
#
_cell.length_a   1.000
_cell.length_b   1.000
_cell.length_c   1.000
_cell.angle_alpha   90.00
_cell.angle_beta   90.00
_cell.angle_gamma   90.00
#
_symmetry.space_group_name_H-M   'P 1'
#
loop_
_entity.id
_entity.type
_entity.pdbx_description
1 polymer ?
#
loop_
_entity_poly.entity_id
_entity_poly.type
_entity_poly.pdbx_seq_one_letter_code
_entity_poly.pdbx_strand_id
1 'polypeptide(L)'
;QLRRDRDVVCEAVRRRGGALRVASKNLRGHRDLVLEAVRQDGEALKFAAAALRGDRGLVLEAVRQSGWALEFASEQLRADRDLVLDAVRRTGSALQFSAAELRGDREVALEALRGSGNALAYVASELRGDREVLMEAVRQGAWFGSADYEVMRDNRDFVLAEIRNWHHCPWMWRHILGTFQTDREVILEAVRAGKEAVECADEALRMDPELQPERAALNRIAGRGARAPTFTITAVQQTVDGGFEVSLARISGEETKLSVEPTATLGDVAHMASDDYCANGYVHLLWQGNAVSPLDAGRQLADIVKAEQG
;
A
#
# COMPACT_ATOMS: atom_id res chain seq x y z
N GLN A 1 3.56 -25.94 -46.04
CA GLN A 1 2.78 -24.98 -46.85
C GLN A 1 1.90 -24.07 -46.00
N LEU A 2 1.12 -24.59 -45.04
CA LEU A 2 0.19 -23.82 -44.18
C LEU A 2 0.79 -22.60 -43.44
N ARG A 3 2.05 -22.65 -43.00
CA ARG A 3 2.72 -21.51 -42.32
C ARG A 3 2.99 -20.30 -43.22
N ARG A 4 2.87 -20.46 -44.54
CA ARG A 4 3.03 -19.39 -45.54
C ARG A 4 1.67 -18.92 -46.07
N ASP A 5 0.59 -19.63 -45.73
CA ASP A 5 -0.76 -19.27 -46.12
C ASP A 5 -1.29 -18.20 -45.16
N ARG A 6 -1.59 -17.01 -45.70
CA ARG A 6 -2.01 -15.86 -44.89
C ARG A 6 -3.35 -16.10 -44.22
N ASP A 7 -4.29 -16.74 -44.90
CA ASP A 7 -5.66 -16.88 -44.41
C ASP A 7 -5.73 -17.91 -43.29
N VAL A 8 -5.03 -19.03 -43.45
CA VAL A 8 -4.88 -20.05 -42.40
C VAL A 8 -4.21 -19.46 -41.16
N VAL A 9 -3.16 -18.65 -41.34
CA VAL A 9 -2.45 -18.01 -40.23
C VAL A 9 -3.30 -16.92 -39.58
N CYS A 10 -4.06 -16.14 -40.35
CA CYS A 10 -4.94 -15.09 -39.84
C CYS A 10 -6.05 -15.69 -38.96
N GLU A 11 -6.69 -16.76 -39.42
CA GLU A 11 -7.72 -17.46 -38.63
C GLU A 11 -7.15 -18.05 -37.33
N ALA A 12 -5.93 -18.60 -37.38
CA ALA A 12 -5.26 -19.09 -36.18
C ALA A 12 -4.93 -17.96 -35.19
N VAL A 13 -4.46 -16.82 -35.70
CA VAL A 13 -4.14 -15.62 -34.91
C VAL A 13 -5.37 -15.03 -34.23
N ARG A 14 -6.51 -14.95 -34.93
CA ARG A 14 -7.78 -14.46 -34.36
C ARG A 14 -8.23 -15.27 -33.15
N ARG A 15 -7.96 -16.58 -33.14
CA ARG A 15 -8.30 -17.46 -32.01
C ARG A 15 -7.28 -17.40 -30.88
N ARG A 16 -6.02 -17.13 -31.20
CA ARG A 16 -4.91 -17.06 -30.24
C ARG A 16 -3.77 -16.22 -30.80
N GLY A 17 -3.51 -15.04 -30.24
CA GLY A 17 -2.44 -14.14 -30.71
C GLY A 17 -1.07 -14.80 -30.83
N GLY A 18 -0.71 -15.67 -29.87
CA GLY A 18 0.54 -16.46 -29.91
C GLY A 18 0.69 -17.43 -31.10
N ALA A 19 -0.35 -17.67 -31.91
CA ALA A 19 -0.25 -18.41 -33.16
C ALA A 19 0.68 -17.74 -34.19
N LEU A 20 0.97 -16.45 -34.04
CA LEU A 20 1.96 -15.74 -34.85
C LEU A 20 3.34 -16.43 -34.83
N ARG A 21 3.69 -17.14 -33.75
CA ARG A 21 4.92 -17.93 -33.63
C ARG A 21 5.13 -18.95 -34.73
N VAL A 22 4.06 -19.50 -35.32
CA VAL A 22 4.18 -20.51 -36.38
C VAL A 22 4.17 -19.90 -37.79
N ALA A 23 3.83 -18.62 -37.92
CA ALA A 23 3.84 -17.93 -39.20
C ALA A 23 5.24 -17.90 -39.81
N SER A 24 5.33 -17.86 -41.15
CA SER A 24 6.60 -17.67 -41.85
C SER A 24 7.23 -16.31 -41.52
N LYS A 25 8.56 -16.19 -41.70
CA LYS A 25 9.27 -14.92 -41.46
C LYS A 25 8.67 -13.73 -42.24
N ASN A 26 8.21 -13.99 -43.46
CA ASN A 26 7.55 -12.99 -44.30
C ASN A 26 6.24 -12.53 -43.63
N LEU A 27 5.35 -13.46 -43.25
CA LEU A 27 4.07 -13.16 -42.58
C LEU A 27 4.25 -12.41 -41.23
N ARG A 28 5.31 -12.68 -40.47
CA ARG A 28 5.63 -11.92 -39.25
C ARG A 28 6.03 -10.46 -39.50
N GLY A 29 6.33 -10.10 -40.75
CA GLY A 29 6.57 -8.72 -41.19
C GLY A 29 5.31 -8.01 -41.69
N HIS A 30 4.16 -8.70 -41.78
CA HIS A 30 2.91 -8.07 -42.18
C HIS A 30 2.25 -7.38 -40.99
N ARG A 31 2.30 -6.04 -40.98
CA ARG A 31 1.78 -5.21 -39.89
C ARG A 31 0.37 -5.57 -39.46
N ASP A 32 -0.57 -5.74 -40.40
CA ASP A 32 -1.98 -6.01 -40.06
C ASP A 32 -2.17 -7.35 -39.35
N LEU A 33 -1.44 -8.38 -39.78
CA LEU A 33 -1.49 -9.70 -39.15
C LEU A 33 -0.89 -9.65 -37.74
N VAL A 34 0.21 -8.91 -37.58
CA VAL A 34 0.84 -8.74 -36.26
C VAL A 34 -0.05 -7.91 -35.35
N LEU A 35 -0.68 -6.85 -35.85
CA LEU A 35 -1.63 -6.03 -35.09
C LEU A 35 -2.81 -6.86 -34.60
N GLU A 36 -3.36 -7.73 -35.45
CA GLU A 36 -4.41 -8.65 -35.06
C GLU A 36 -3.95 -9.60 -33.95
N ALA A 37 -2.73 -10.11 -34.04
CA ALA A 37 -2.14 -10.96 -32.99
C ALA A 37 -1.96 -10.22 -31.67
N VAL A 38 -1.44 -9.00 -31.74
CA VAL A 38 -1.17 -8.13 -30.59
C VAL A 38 -2.46 -7.75 -29.86
N ARG A 39 -3.55 -7.49 -30.59
CA ARG A 39 -4.86 -7.20 -30.00
C ARG A 39 -5.44 -8.36 -29.20
N GLN A 40 -5.07 -9.60 -29.54
CA GLN A 40 -5.48 -10.79 -28.80
C GLN A 40 -4.53 -11.12 -27.64
N ASP A 41 -3.24 -10.84 -27.80
CA ASP A 41 -2.18 -11.12 -26.83
C ASP A 41 -1.04 -10.13 -27.04
N GLY A 42 -0.88 -9.17 -26.13
CA GLY A 42 0.15 -8.13 -26.23
C GLY A 42 1.57 -8.70 -26.37
N GLU A 43 1.84 -9.86 -25.76
CA GLU A 43 3.15 -10.50 -25.89
C GLU A 43 3.40 -11.15 -27.26
N ALA A 44 2.39 -11.24 -28.13
CA ALA A 44 2.57 -11.72 -29.50
C ALA A 44 3.58 -10.86 -30.28
N LEU A 45 3.83 -9.62 -29.83
CA LEU A 45 4.87 -8.73 -30.33
C LEU A 45 6.26 -9.40 -30.41
N LYS A 46 6.57 -10.36 -29.51
CA LYS A 46 7.84 -11.11 -29.54
C LYS A 46 8.07 -11.92 -30.81
N PHE A 47 7.00 -12.23 -31.54
CA PHE A 47 7.06 -12.94 -32.81
C PHE A 47 7.08 -12.01 -34.02
N ALA A 48 6.88 -10.70 -33.85
CA ALA A 48 6.92 -9.75 -34.95
C ALA A 48 8.33 -9.62 -35.55
N ALA A 49 8.40 -9.24 -36.83
CA ALA A 49 9.67 -8.87 -37.45
C ALA A 49 10.30 -7.68 -36.69
N ALA A 50 11.64 -7.59 -36.67
CA ALA A 50 12.36 -6.56 -35.94
C ALA A 50 11.91 -5.13 -36.29
N ALA A 51 11.64 -4.86 -37.57
CA ALA A 51 11.15 -3.55 -38.02
C ALA A 51 9.80 -3.16 -37.37
N LEU A 52 8.90 -4.13 -37.14
CA LEU A 52 7.60 -3.88 -36.50
C LEU A 52 7.71 -3.71 -34.99
N ARG A 53 8.76 -4.26 -34.35
CA ARG A 53 9.04 -4.01 -32.92
C ARG A 53 9.52 -2.58 -32.65
N GLY A 54 9.88 -1.83 -33.69
CA GLY A 54 10.14 -0.40 -33.65
C GLY A 54 8.96 0.47 -34.11
N ASP A 55 7.82 -0.11 -34.49
CA ASP A 55 6.60 0.65 -34.80
C ASP A 55 5.93 1.04 -33.48
N ARG A 56 6.06 2.33 -33.13
CA ARG A 56 5.52 2.88 -31.88
C ARG A 56 4.01 2.61 -31.72
N GLY A 57 3.23 2.73 -32.79
CA GLY A 57 1.79 2.53 -32.73
C GLY A 57 1.40 1.08 -32.47
N LEU A 58 2.11 0.14 -33.09
CA LEU A 58 1.91 -1.29 -32.84
C LEU A 58 2.35 -1.70 -31.43
N VAL A 59 3.49 -1.18 -30.97
CA VAL A 59 4.03 -1.47 -29.63
C VAL A 59 3.13 -0.87 -28.54
N LEU A 60 2.60 0.33 -28.74
CA LEU A 60 1.64 0.94 -27.82
C LEU A 60 0.38 0.08 -27.69
N GLU A 61 -0.13 -0.45 -28.80
CA GLU A 61 -1.27 -1.38 -28.74
C GLU A 61 -0.94 -2.64 -27.94
N ALA A 62 0.28 -3.16 -28.08
CA ALA A 62 0.76 -4.31 -27.31
C ALA A 62 0.86 -4.01 -25.80
N VAL A 63 1.41 -2.85 -25.46
CA VAL A 63 1.55 -2.38 -24.08
C VAL A 63 0.19 -2.20 -23.40
N ARG A 64 -0.80 -1.67 -24.12
CA ARG A 64 -2.18 -1.53 -23.61
C ARG A 64 -2.78 -2.89 -23.23
N GLN A 65 -2.49 -3.94 -24.01
CA GLN A 65 -2.92 -5.30 -23.66
C GLN A 65 -2.13 -5.86 -22.47
N SER A 66 -0.80 -5.75 -22.49
CA SER A 66 0.07 -6.24 -21.42
C SER A 66 1.30 -5.35 -21.27
N GLY A 67 1.56 -4.82 -20.07
CA GLY A 67 2.75 -4.00 -19.80
C GLY A 67 4.07 -4.75 -20.07
N TRP A 68 4.05 -6.08 -19.93
CA TRP A 68 5.19 -6.96 -20.28
C TRP A 68 5.60 -6.89 -21.75
N ALA A 69 4.72 -6.44 -22.66
CA ALA A 69 5.04 -6.31 -24.07
C ALA A 69 6.20 -5.31 -24.34
N LEU A 70 6.49 -4.40 -23.40
CA LEU A 70 7.63 -3.49 -23.47
C LEU A 70 8.97 -4.23 -23.65
N GLU A 71 9.11 -5.45 -23.10
CA GLU A 71 10.30 -6.31 -23.27
C GLU A 71 10.69 -6.48 -24.76
N PHE A 72 9.67 -6.57 -25.63
CA PHE A 72 9.87 -6.89 -27.03
C PHE A 72 10.00 -5.67 -27.93
N ALA A 73 9.81 -4.46 -27.39
CA ALA A 73 9.99 -3.23 -28.14
C ALA A 73 11.45 -3.00 -28.55
N SER A 74 11.68 -2.17 -29.57
CA SER A 74 13.02 -1.72 -29.92
C SER A 74 13.67 -0.94 -28.77
N GLU A 75 15.00 -0.89 -28.73
CA GLU A 75 15.74 -0.13 -27.71
C GLU A 75 15.30 1.33 -27.63
N GLN A 76 15.06 1.96 -28.78
CA GLN A 76 14.59 3.35 -28.86
C GLN A 76 13.22 3.53 -28.19
N LEU A 77 12.33 2.55 -28.34
CA LEU A 77 11.00 2.60 -27.72
C LEU A 77 11.02 2.22 -26.24
N ARG A 78 11.97 1.39 -25.79
CA ARG A 78 12.20 1.16 -24.36
C ARG A 78 12.77 2.39 -23.63
N ALA A 79 13.27 3.37 -24.39
CA ALA A 79 13.65 4.70 -23.91
C ALA A 79 12.57 5.77 -24.14
N ASP A 80 11.41 5.43 -24.74
CA ASP A 80 10.29 6.35 -24.89
C ASP A 80 9.54 6.46 -23.55
N ARG A 81 9.70 7.60 -22.89
CA ARG A 81 9.16 7.86 -21.55
C ARG A 81 7.65 7.62 -21.47
N ASP A 82 6.88 8.10 -22.45
CA ASP A 82 5.41 8.00 -22.42
C ASP A 82 4.97 6.55 -22.60
N LEU A 83 5.64 5.82 -23.50
CA LEU A 83 5.36 4.39 -23.70
C LEU A 83 5.72 3.56 -22.46
N VAL A 84 6.82 3.89 -21.79
CA VAL A 84 7.20 3.24 -20.52
C VAL A 84 6.20 3.55 -19.42
N LEU A 85 5.72 4.79 -19.31
CA LEU A 85 4.66 5.17 -18.37
C LEU A 85 3.38 4.35 -18.59
N ASP A 86 2.95 4.20 -19.85
CA ASP A 86 1.81 3.36 -20.19
C ASP A 86 2.04 1.88 -19.79
N ALA A 87 3.26 1.37 -19.95
CA ALA A 87 3.60 0.00 -19.56
C ALA A 87 3.60 -0.21 -18.03
N VAL A 88 4.23 0.69 -17.27
CA VAL A 88 4.34 0.53 -15.81
C VAL A 88 3.01 0.73 -15.09
N ARG A 89 2.12 1.60 -15.62
CA ARG A 89 0.74 1.74 -15.13
C ARG A 89 -0.07 0.47 -15.28
N ARG A 90 0.19 -0.32 -16.32
CA ARG A 90 -0.45 -1.62 -16.54
C ARG A 90 0.20 -2.72 -15.71
N THR A 91 1.51 -2.67 -15.56
CA THR A 91 2.30 -3.68 -14.87
C THR A 91 3.55 -3.04 -14.30
N GLY A 92 3.58 -2.74 -13.00
CA GLY A 92 4.68 -2.02 -12.36
C GLY A 92 6.06 -2.61 -12.63
N SER A 93 6.18 -3.94 -12.63
CA SER A 93 7.43 -4.66 -12.90
C SER A 93 7.92 -4.59 -14.35
N ALA A 94 7.15 -4.00 -15.28
CA ALA A 94 7.60 -3.71 -16.65
C ALA A 94 8.76 -2.70 -16.67
N LEU A 95 8.96 -1.94 -15.59
CA LEU A 95 10.09 -1.03 -15.40
C LEU A 95 11.44 -1.68 -15.73
N GLN A 96 11.59 -2.98 -15.46
CA GLN A 96 12.83 -3.73 -15.71
C GLN A 96 13.27 -3.75 -17.19
N PHE A 97 12.35 -3.54 -18.13
CA PHE A 97 12.65 -3.53 -19.57
C PHE A 97 12.93 -2.14 -20.11
N SER A 98 12.58 -1.09 -19.38
CA SER A 98 12.89 0.29 -19.74
C SER A 98 14.40 0.53 -19.83
N ALA A 99 14.77 1.58 -20.56
CA ALA A 99 16.12 2.11 -20.59
C ALA A 99 16.59 2.52 -19.17
N ALA A 100 17.89 2.42 -18.92
CA ALA A 100 18.44 2.62 -17.57
C ALA A 100 18.12 4.02 -17.02
N GLU A 101 18.12 5.02 -17.90
CA GLU A 101 17.82 6.42 -17.61
C GLU A 101 16.40 6.59 -17.06
N LEU A 102 15.42 5.83 -17.57
CA LEU A 102 14.03 5.89 -17.12
C LEU A 102 13.77 5.17 -15.79
N ARG A 103 14.67 4.27 -15.38
CA ARG A 103 14.62 3.67 -14.03
C ARG A 103 15.03 4.63 -12.93
N GLY A 104 15.75 5.70 -13.30
CA GLY A 104 16.07 6.83 -12.45
C GLY A 104 15.10 8.01 -12.59
N ASP A 105 14.10 7.91 -13.48
CA ASP A 105 13.03 8.91 -13.55
C ASP A 105 12.07 8.69 -12.37
N ARG A 106 11.96 9.72 -11.53
CA ARG A 106 11.18 9.68 -10.30
C ARG A 106 9.71 9.41 -10.52
N GLU A 107 9.11 10.02 -11.54
CA GLU A 107 7.67 9.83 -11.84
C GLU A 107 7.43 8.41 -12.34
N VAL A 108 8.27 7.92 -13.26
CA VAL A 108 8.19 6.56 -13.79
C VAL A 108 8.34 5.53 -12.66
N ALA A 109 9.29 5.74 -11.75
CA ALA A 109 9.50 4.87 -10.59
C ALA A 109 8.28 4.85 -9.65
N LEU A 110 7.70 6.00 -9.33
CA LEU A 110 6.51 6.09 -8.47
C LEU A 110 5.29 5.43 -9.12
N GLU A 111 5.06 5.64 -10.41
CA GLU A 111 3.99 4.97 -11.16
C GLU A 111 4.17 3.45 -11.17
N ALA A 112 5.40 2.98 -11.35
CA ALA A 112 5.71 1.55 -11.29
C ALA A 112 5.43 0.95 -9.91
N LEU A 113 5.84 1.65 -8.85
CA LEU A 113 5.63 1.19 -7.48
C LEU A 113 4.15 1.11 -7.11
N ARG A 114 3.34 2.11 -7.49
CA ARG A 114 1.88 2.09 -7.30
C ARG A 114 1.21 0.84 -7.87
N GLY A 115 1.74 0.30 -8.97
CA GLY A 115 1.24 -0.92 -9.58
C GLY A 115 1.81 -2.22 -8.97
N SER A 116 3.00 -2.17 -8.38
CA SER A 116 3.67 -3.32 -7.75
C SER A 116 4.85 -2.87 -6.89
N GLY A 117 4.81 -3.11 -5.57
CA GLY A 117 5.93 -2.80 -4.67
C GLY A 117 7.23 -3.51 -5.07
N ASN A 118 7.14 -4.68 -5.69
CA ASN A 118 8.29 -5.43 -6.22
C ASN A 118 9.02 -4.69 -7.36
N ALA A 119 8.43 -3.64 -7.94
CA ALA A 119 9.12 -2.80 -8.91
C ALA A 119 10.34 -2.08 -8.31
N LEU A 120 10.42 -1.94 -6.98
CA LEU A 120 11.56 -1.35 -6.27
C LEU A 120 12.89 -2.02 -6.65
N ALA A 121 12.88 -3.33 -6.94
CA ALA A 121 14.07 -4.07 -7.38
C ALA A 121 14.69 -3.50 -8.66
N TYR A 122 13.91 -2.82 -9.50
CA TYR A 122 14.34 -2.27 -10.78
C TYR A 122 14.54 -0.75 -10.78
N VAL A 123 14.13 -0.06 -9.70
CA VAL A 123 14.39 1.36 -9.50
C VAL A 123 15.89 1.59 -9.37
N ALA A 124 16.40 2.60 -10.06
CA ALA A 124 17.82 2.94 -10.05
C ALA A 124 18.30 3.33 -8.64
N SER A 125 19.56 3.01 -8.33
CA SER A 125 20.13 3.19 -6.99
C SER A 125 20.05 4.63 -6.47
N GLU A 126 20.10 5.60 -7.37
CA GLU A 126 20.03 7.04 -7.08
C GLU A 126 18.69 7.43 -6.44
N LEU A 127 17.60 6.72 -6.79
CA LEU A 127 16.28 6.94 -6.21
C LEU A 127 16.03 6.11 -4.94
N ARG A 128 16.89 5.14 -4.61
CA ARG A 128 16.76 4.35 -3.39
C ARG A 128 17.10 5.14 -2.12
N GLY A 129 17.62 6.35 -2.24
CA GLY A 129 17.71 7.32 -1.14
C GLY A 129 16.45 8.19 -0.97
N ASP A 130 15.52 8.16 -1.92
CA ASP A 130 14.32 8.99 -1.89
C ASP A 130 13.27 8.35 -0.96
N ARG A 131 12.98 9.03 0.15
CA ARG A 131 12.02 8.57 1.15
C ARG A 131 10.62 8.40 0.59
N GLU A 132 10.18 9.22 -0.36
CA GLU A 132 8.84 9.09 -0.96
C GLU A 132 8.76 7.83 -1.82
N VAL A 133 9.81 7.56 -2.61
CA VAL A 133 9.92 6.35 -3.42
C VAL A 133 9.88 5.11 -2.53
N LEU A 134 10.69 5.07 -1.46
CA LEU A 134 10.69 3.95 -0.53
C LEU A 134 9.35 3.82 0.20
N MET A 135 8.74 4.93 0.67
CA MET A 135 7.43 4.89 1.32
C MET A 135 6.32 4.37 0.38
N GLU A 136 6.37 4.69 -0.91
CA GLU A 136 5.41 4.13 -1.86
C GLU A 136 5.59 2.62 -2.02
N ALA A 137 6.83 2.14 -2.05
CA ALA A 137 7.11 0.71 -2.06
C ALA A 137 6.56 0.00 -0.80
N VAL A 138 6.68 0.62 0.39
CA VAL A 138 6.13 0.08 1.66
C VAL A 138 4.62 -0.10 1.56
N ARG A 139 3.92 0.93 1.06
CA ARG A 139 2.45 0.90 0.94
C ARG A 139 1.95 -0.26 0.08
N GLN A 140 2.80 -0.71 -0.85
CA GLN A 140 2.50 -1.76 -1.82
C GLN A 140 3.08 -3.12 -1.40
N GLY A 141 3.58 -3.24 -0.16
CA GLY A 141 4.07 -4.48 0.41
C GLY A 141 5.40 -4.96 -0.18
N ALA A 142 6.24 -4.05 -0.64
CA ALA A 142 7.56 -4.39 -1.17
C ALA A 142 8.44 -5.07 -0.11
N TRP A 143 9.26 -6.01 -0.56
CA TRP A 143 10.39 -6.51 0.24
C TRP A 143 11.56 -5.53 0.15
N PHE A 144 12.15 -5.16 1.28
CA PHE A 144 13.30 -4.23 1.36
C PHE A 144 14.62 -4.98 1.57
N GLY A 145 15.69 -4.50 0.91
CA GLY A 145 17.06 -4.93 1.20
C GLY A 145 17.67 -4.16 2.37
N SER A 146 18.80 -4.63 2.90
CA SER A 146 19.49 -3.98 4.03
C SER A 146 19.84 -2.51 3.80
N ALA A 147 20.22 -2.15 2.56
CA ALA A 147 20.55 -0.76 2.21
C ALA A 147 19.33 0.17 2.25
N ASP A 148 18.15 -0.31 1.84
CA ASP A 148 16.93 0.48 1.85
C ASP A 148 16.46 0.70 3.30
N TYR A 149 16.65 -0.30 4.16
CA TYR A 149 16.39 -0.22 5.60
C TYR A 149 17.27 0.84 6.29
N GLU A 150 18.55 0.92 5.99
CA GLU A 150 19.44 1.93 6.59
C GLU A 150 18.98 3.37 6.29
N VAL A 151 18.39 3.62 5.12
CA VAL A 151 17.84 4.93 4.76
C VAL A 151 16.56 5.25 5.54
N MET A 152 15.76 4.23 5.85
CA MET A 152 14.41 4.38 6.41
C MET A 152 14.32 4.11 7.91
N ARG A 153 15.38 3.61 8.55
CA ARG A 153 15.35 3.22 9.96
C ARG A 153 15.00 4.35 10.92
N ASP A 154 15.28 5.61 10.54
CA ASP A 154 14.94 6.80 11.32
C ASP A 154 13.64 7.49 10.81
N ASN A 155 12.94 6.89 9.85
CA ASN A 155 11.66 7.38 9.34
C ASN A 155 10.52 6.81 10.19
N ARG A 156 9.89 7.68 10.97
CA ARG A 156 8.78 7.32 11.87
C ARG A 156 7.61 6.63 11.16
N ASP A 157 7.18 7.15 10.01
CA ASP A 157 6.03 6.60 9.27
C ASP A 157 6.35 5.22 8.68
N PHE A 158 7.60 5.02 8.26
CA PHE A 158 8.12 3.72 7.86
C PHE A 158 8.07 2.73 9.02
N VAL A 159 8.61 3.10 10.18
CA VAL A 159 8.64 2.25 11.37
C VAL A 159 7.24 1.84 11.81
N LEU A 160 6.29 2.79 11.86
CA LEU A 160 4.89 2.50 12.16
C LEU A 160 4.23 1.58 11.14
N ALA A 161 4.55 1.72 9.85
CA ALA A 161 4.05 0.84 8.80
C ALA A 161 4.62 -0.59 8.94
N GLU A 162 5.91 -0.73 9.23
CA GLU A 162 6.58 -2.02 9.40
C GLU A 162 6.05 -2.77 10.62
N ILE A 163 5.90 -2.09 11.78
CA ILE A 163 5.35 -2.68 13.02
C ILE A 163 3.98 -3.34 12.78
N ARG A 164 3.15 -2.73 11.94
CA ARG A 164 1.78 -3.20 11.67
C ARG A 164 1.70 -4.34 10.66
N ASN A 165 2.63 -4.41 9.73
CA ASN A 165 2.54 -5.30 8.58
C ASN A 165 3.36 -6.60 8.75
N TRP A 166 4.33 -6.67 9.67
CA TRP A 166 5.30 -7.78 9.68
C TRP A 166 5.41 -8.53 11.01
N HIS A 167 5.02 -9.81 10.96
CA HIS A 167 5.22 -10.78 12.05
C HIS A 167 6.64 -11.37 12.14
N HIS A 168 7.62 -10.89 11.36
CA HIS A 168 8.77 -11.76 10.99
C HIS A 168 10.19 -11.26 11.31
N CYS A 169 10.40 -10.15 12.03
CA CYS A 169 11.74 -9.82 12.50
C CYS A 169 11.78 -9.29 13.94
N PRO A 170 11.51 -10.15 14.95
CA PRO A 170 11.64 -9.78 16.37
C PRO A 170 13.04 -9.24 16.72
N TRP A 171 14.08 -9.70 16.02
CA TRP A 171 15.46 -9.26 16.21
C TRP A 171 15.70 -7.79 15.79
N MET A 172 14.86 -7.24 14.93
CA MET A 172 15.01 -5.87 14.41
C MET A 172 14.43 -4.83 15.37
N TRP A 173 13.47 -5.22 16.20
CA TRP A 173 12.78 -4.32 17.13
C TRP A 173 13.75 -3.62 18.07
N ARG A 174 14.75 -4.32 18.61
CA ARG A 174 15.72 -3.69 19.53
C ARG A 174 16.55 -2.58 18.89
N HIS A 175 16.93 -2.74 17.62
CA HIS A 175 17.73 -1.71 16.94
C HIS A 175 16.87 -0.51 16.53
N ILE A 176 15.70 -0.77 15.93
CA ILE A 176 14.80 0.29 15.44
C ILE A 176 14.19 1.06 16.61
N LEU A 177 13.66 0.37 17.63
CA LEU A 177 13.06 1.03 18.78
C LEU A 177 14.09 1.76 19.64
N GLY A 178 15.38 1.40 19.55
CA GLY A 178 16.44 2.18 20.18
C GLY A 178 16.48 3.65 19.72
N THR A 179 16.16 3.92 18.45
CA THR A 179 16.03 5.29 17.93
C THR A 179 14.74 5.98 18.41
N PHE A 180 13.67 5.21 18.63
CA PHE A 180 12.34 5.70 18.98
C PHE A 180 11.95 5.43 20.43
N GLN A 181 12.93 5.26 21.32
CA GLN A 181 12.70 4.88 22.72
C GLN A 181 11.87 5.90 23.51
N THR A 182 11.78 7.15 23.03
CA THR A 182 10.97 8.23 23.61
C THR A 182 9.71 8.56 22.80
N ASP A 183 9.45 7.88 21.68
CA ASP A 183 8.25 8.10 20.86
C ASP A 183 7.09 7.23 21.37
N ARG A 184 6.22 7.87 22.15
CA ARG A 184 5.12 7.21 22.84
C ARG A 184 4.19 6.40 21.91
N GLU A 185 3.90 6.88 20.71
CA GLU A 185 3.01 6.16 19.77
C GLU A 185 3.74 4.98 19.12
N VAL A 186 5.00 5.15 18.73
CA VAL A 186 5.81 4.04 18.17
C VAL A 186 5.93 2.92 19.19
N ILE A 187 6.20 3.25 20.46
CA ILE A 187 6.26 2.26 21.54
C ILE A 187 4.90 1.59 21.73
N LEU A 188 3.78 2.34 21.76
CA LEU A 188 2.44 1.76 21.89
C LEU A 188 2.16 0.72 20.78
N GLU A 189 2.40 1.09 19.53
CA GLU A 189 2.16 0.23 18.38
C GLU A 189 3.09 -1.00 18.41
N ALA A 190 4.34 -0.82 18.85
CA ALA A 190 5.28 -1.92 19.02
C ALA A 190 4.83 -2.89 20.12
N VAL A 191 4.35 -2.39 21.27
CA VAL A 191 3.82 -3.22 22.36
C VAL A 191 2.59 -4.01 21.93
N ARG A 192 1.71 -3.40 21.11
CA ARG A 192 0.58 -4.09 20.49
C ARG A 192 1.01 -5.25 19.59
N ALA A 193 2.13 -5.10 18.89
CA ALA A 193 2.69 -6.16 18.03
C ALA A 193 3.47 -7.23 18.82
N GLY A 194 4.12 -6.86 19.92
CA GLY A 194 4.86 -7.75 20.80
C GLY A 194 5.09 -7.12 22.17
N LYS A 195 4.62 -7.80 23.22
CA LYS A 195 4.55 -7.26 24.59
C LYS A 195 5.91 -6.83 25.15
N GLU A 196 6.97 -7.52 24.73
CA GLU A 196 8.35 -7.28 25.15
C GLU A 196 8.92 -5.96 24.60
N ALA A 197 8.25 -5.34 23.62
CA ALA A 197 8.71 -4.07 23.03
C ALA A 197 8.75 -2.91 24.04
N VAL A 198 7.99 -3.00 25.14
CA VAL A 198 8.02 -2.00 26.22
C VAL A 198 9.42 -1.87 26.83
N GLU A 199 10.21 -2.95 26.86
CA GLU A 199 11.58 -2.94 27.37
C GLU A 199 12.51 -2.02 26.57
N CYS A 200 12.18 -1.78 25.29
CA CYS A 200 12.96 -0.92 24.40
C CYS A 200 12.67 0.57 24.61
N ALA A 201 11.62 0.92 25.36
CA ALA A 201 11.29 2.29 25.70
C ALA A 201 12.30 2.87 26.70
N ASP A 202 12.36 4.19 26.81
CA ASP A 202 13.12 4.88 27.85
C ASP A 202 12.49 4.66 29.24
N GLU A 203 13.22 5.03 30.29
CA GLU A 203 12.78 4.76 31.68
C GLU A 203 11.41 5.39 32.00
N ALA A 204 11.14 6.59 31.46
CA ALA A 204 9.86 7.26 31.69
C ALA A 204 8.69 6.52 31.02
N LEU A 205 8.86 6.10 29.77
CA LEU A 205 7.79 5.41 29.03
C LEU A 205 7.58 3.95 29.45
N ARG A 206 8.58 3.27 30.01
CA ARG A 206 8.41 1.91 30.57
C ARG A 206 7.37 1.86 31.69
N MET A 207 7.21 2.96 32.42
CA MET A 207 6.27 3.07 33.55
C MET A 207 4.93 3.72 33.13
N ASP A 208 4.78 4.08 31.85
CA ASP A 208 3.55 4.68 31.35
C ASP A 208 2.40 3.64 31.38
N PRO A 209 1.29 3.92 32.08
CA PRO A 209 0.17 3.00 32.16
C PRO A 209 -0.40 2.60 30.78
N GLU A 210 -0.49 3.54 29.83
CA GLU A 210 -1.08 3.26 28.51
C GLU A 210 -0.20 2.36 27.64
N LEU A 211 1.10 2.32 27.93
CA LEU A 211 2.07 1.49 27.20
C LEU A 211 2.24 0.10 27.83
N GLN A 212 1.58 -0.19 28.96
CA GLN A 212 1.65 -1.51 29.56
C GLN A 212 0.96 -2.55 28.65
N PRO A 213 1.54 -3.75 28.47
CA PRO A 213 1.03 -4.74 27.54
C PRO A 213 -0.45 -5.08 27.68
N GLU A 214 -0.97 -5.15 28.91
CA GLU A 214 -2.37 -5.45 29.19
C GLU A 214 -3.30 -4.34 28.68
N ARG A 215 -2.90 -3.07 28.86
CA ARG A 215 -3.70 -1.92 28.42
C ARG A 215 -3.57 -1.69 26.92
N ALA A 216 -2.36 -1.78 26.38
CA ALA A 216 -2.11 -1.67 24.95
C ALA A 216 -2.89 -2.72 24.13
N ALA A 217 -3.02 -3.95 24.65
CA ALA A 217 -3.77 -5.04 24.00
C ALA A 217 -5.29 -4.83 23.98
N LEU A 218 -5.84 -4.13 24.99
CA LEU A 218 -7.27 -3.82 25.07
C LEU A 218 -7.66 -2.58 24.25
N ASN A 219 -6.70 -1.67 24.04
CA ASN A 219 -6.93 -0.44 23.31
C ASN A 219 -7.29 -0.72 21.85
N ARG A 220 -8.52 -0.38 21.44
CA ARG A 220 -9.03 -0.56 20.07
C ARG A 220 -9.00 0.71 19.21
N ILE A 221 -8.47 1.81 19.73
CA ILE A 221 -8.28 3.03 18.92
C ILE A 221 -7.12 2.79 17.94
N ALA A 222 -7.39 2.99 16.66
CA ALA A 222 -6.44 2.81 15.59
C ALA A 222 -5.37 3.92 15.59
N GLY A 223 -4.10 3.54 15.41
CA GLY A 223 -3.02 4.50 15.20
C GLY A 223 -3.02 5.11 13.79
N ARG A 224 -2.27 6.20 13.59
CA ARG A 224 -2.25 6.92 12.31
C ARG A 224 -1.82 6.02 11.16
N GLY A 225 -2.62 5.93 10.09
CA GLY A 225 -2.32 5.12 8.91
C GLY A 225 -2.75 3.64 9.00
N ALA A 226 -3.31 3.21 10.13
CA ALA A 226 -3.93 1.90 10.23
C ALA A 226 -5.23 1.83 9.40
N ARG A 227 -5.49 0.69 8.75
CA ARG A 227 -6.74 0.44 8.04
C ARG A 227 -7.83 0.02 9.04
N ALA A 228 -8.73 0.94 9.35
CA ALA A 228 -9.86 0.74 10.26
C ALA A 228 -11.05 1.62 9.82
N PRO A 229 -12.29 1.24 10.13
CA PRO A 229 -13.44 2.12 9.92
C PRO A 229 -13.36 3.35 10.81
N THR A 230 -13.98 4.44 10.35
CA THR A 230 -14.03 5.72 11.06
C THR A 230 -15.42 5.96 11.64
N PHE A 231 -15.46 6.28 12.93
CA PHE A 231 -16.65 6.71 13.65
C PHE A 231 -16.42 8.12 14.18
N THR A 232 -17.42 8.97 14.03
CA THR A 232 -17.46 10.30 14.63
C THR A 232 -18.32 10.22 15.87
N ILE A 233 -17.77 10.56 17.04
CA ILE A 233 -18.56 10.77 18.23
C ILE A 233 -19.34 12.08 18.02
N THR A 234 -20.66 12.01 17.91
CA THR A 234 -21.51 13.18 17.60
C THR A 234 -22.13 13.78 18.85
N ALA A 235 -22.30 13.00 19.91
CA ALA A 235 -22.79 13.48 21.20
C ALA A 235 -22.35 12.54 22.33
N VAL A 236 -22.12 13.11 23.51
CA VAL A 236 -21.93 12.38 24.77
C VAL A 236 -22.87 13.00 25.79
N GLN A 237 -23.85 12.24 26.28
CA GLN A 237 -24.85 12.72 27.23
C GLN A 237 -24.81 11.90 28.51
N GLN A 238 -24.76 12.57 29.66
CA GLN A 238 -24.80 11.86 30.95
C GLN A 238 -26.22 11.35 31.22
N THR A 239 -26.34 10.08 31.62
CA THR A 239 -27.63 9.45 31.95
C THR A 239 -28.00 9.70 33.41
N VAL A 240 -29.27 9.42 33.76
CA VAL A 240 -29.79 9.62 35.12
C VAL A 240 -29.05 8.77 36.16
N ASP A 241 -28.60 7.58 35.76
CA ASP A 241 -27.86 6.65 36.62
C ASP A 241 -26.36 7.00 36.73
N GLY A 242 -25.94 8.12 36.13
CA GLY A 242 -24.58 8.64 36.18
C GLY A 242 -23.64 8.12 35.07
N GLY A 243 -24.11 7.19 34.24
CA GLY A 243 -23.39 6.70 33.05
C GLY A 243 -23.46 7.68 31.88
N PHE A 244 -23.11 7.21 30.68
CA PHE A 244 -23.18 8.03 29.47
C PHE A 244 -23.89 7.30 28.32
N GLU A 245 -24.64 8.05 27.53
CA GLU A 245 -25.08 7.69 26.19
C GLU A 245 -24.16 8.37 25.16
N VAL A 246 -23.47 7.57 24.37
CA VAL A 246 -22.53 8.04 23.34
C VAL A 246 -23.14 7.78 21.97
N SER A 247 -23.31 8.83 21.17
CA SER A 247 -23.77 8.72 19.78
C SER A 247 -22.59 8.69 18.83
N LEU A 248 -22.56 7.69 17.95
CA LEU A 248 -21.53 7.49 16.94
C LEU A 248 -22.14 7.56 15.54
N ALA A 249 -21.49 8.26 14.63
CA ALA A 249 -21.88 8.33 13.22
C ALA A 249 -20.76 7.84 12.31
N ARG A 250 -21.11 7.04 11.30
CA ARG A 250 -20.18 6.60 10.25
C ARG A 250 -20.20 7.55 9.06
N ILE A 251 -19.17 7.46 8.22
CA ILE A 251 -19.14 8.17 6.92
C ILE A 251 -20.32 7.76 6.01
N SER A 252 -20.86 6.55 6.18
CA SER A 252 -22.07 6.09 5.49
C SER A 252 -23.36 6.78 5.92
N GLY A 253 -23.34 7.54 7.02
CA GLY A 253 -24.52 8.16 7.63
C GLY A 253 -25.28 7.25 8.60
N GLU A 254 -24.80 6.03 8.82
CA GLU A 254 -25.35 5.14 9.87
C GLU A 254 -24.98 5.67 11.25
N GLU A 255 -25.96 5.70 12.14
CA GLU A 255 -25.81 6.15 13.53
C GLU A 255 -26.08 5.01 14.50
N THR A 256 -25.24 4.92 15.52
CA THR A 256 -25.35 3.95 16.61
C THR A 256 -25.23 4.67 17.95
N LYS A 257 -25.99 4.21 18.94
CA LYS A 257 -25.90 4.69 20.32
C LYS A 257 -25.33 3.61 21.22
N LEU A 258 -24.39 3.99 22.07
CA LEU A 258 -23.77 3.12 23.05
C LEU A 258 -24.10 3.63 24.46
N SER A 259 -24.49 2.72 25.35
CA SER A 259 -24.64 3.01 26.77
C SER A 259 -23.40 2.52 27.51
N VAL A 260 -22.75 3.39 28.26
CA VAL A 260 -21.49 3.11 28.95
C VAL A 260 -21.53 3.55 30.42
N GLU A 261 -20.73 2.88 31.24
CA GLU A 261 -20.65 3.10 32.68
C GLU A 261 -20.06 4.49 33.04
N PRO A 262 -20.27 5.01 34.27
CA PRO A 262 -19.79 6.33 34.69
C PRO A 262 -18.27 6.52 34.59
N THR A 263 -17.50 5.43 34.69
CA THR A 263 -16.02 5.45 34.63
C THR A 263 -15.49 5.16 33.23
N ALA A 264 -16.36 5.10 32.22
CA ALA A 264 -15.98 4.74 30.87
C ALA A 264 -14.99 5.74 30.25
N THR A 265 -14.13 5.20 29.42
CA THR A 265 -13.06 5.89 28.71
C THR A 265 -13.31 5.89 27.20
N LEU A 266 -12.53 6.68 26.45
CA LEU A 266 -12.53 6.61 24.98
C LEU A 266 -12.15 5.22 24.46
N GLY A 267 -11.30 4.49 25.18
CA GLY A 267 -10.93 3.11 24.87
C GLY A 267 -12.12 2.15 24.95
N ASP A 268 -13.00 2.32 25.94
CA ASP A 268 -14.20 1.50 26.09
C ASP A 268 -15.19 1.75 24.95
N VAL A 269 -15.39 3.03 24.57
CA VAL A 269 -16.19 3.40 23.40
C VAL A 269 -15.63 2.76 22.13
N ALA A 270 -14.31 2.82 21.93
CA ALA A 270 -13.65 2.21 20.79
C ALA A 270 -13.82 0.69 20.75
N HIS A 271 -13.73 0.04 21.93
CA HIS A 271 -13.90 -1.39 22.07
C HIS A 271 -15.31 -1.82 21.64
N MET A 272 -16.34 -1.19 22.21
CA MET A 272 -17.73 -1.46 21.88
C MET A 272 -18.04 -1.18 20.40
N ALA A 273 -17.52 -0.08 19.85
CA ALA A 273 -17.68 0.23 18.42
C ALA A 273 -16.98 -0.79 17.50
N SER A 274 -15.93 -1.46 17.98
CA SER A 274 -15.19 -2.46 17.20
C SER A 274 -15.89 -3.82 17.13
N ASP A 275 -16.56 -4.23 18.22
CA ASP A 275 -17.18 -5.55 18.38
C ASP A 275 -18.34 -5.77 17.40
N ASP A 276 -19.07 -4.71 17.06
CA ASP A 276 -20.22 -4.81 16.17
C ASP A 276 -19.82 -4.91 14.67
N TYR A 277 -18.57 -4.59 14.28
CA TYR A 277 -18.27 -4.28 12.87
C TYR A 277 -16.88 -4.65 12.28
N CYS A 278 -15.91 -5.23 13.01
CA CYS A 278 -14.51 -5.26 12.52
C CYS A 278 -13.82 -6.64 12.37
N ALA A 279 -13.19 -6.88 11.21
CA ALA A 279 -12.31 -8.03 10.94
C ALA A 279 -10.91 -7.94 11.62
N ASN A 280 -10.44 -6.72 11.93
CA ASN A 280 -9.12 -6.46 12.52
C ASN A 280 -9.19 -5.88 13.96
N GLY A 281 -10.40 -5.64 14.48
CA GLY A 281 -10.64 -5.19 15.86
C GLY A 281 -10.27 -3.73 16.21
N TYR A 282 -9.86 -2.88 15.26
CA TYR A 282 -9.53 -1.47 15.52
C TYR A 282 -10.52 -0.50 14.87
N VAL A 283 -10.68 0.70 15.45
CA VAL A 283 -11.53 1.79 14.93
C VAL A 283 -10.81 3.14 15.01
N HIS A 284 -11.04 4.01 14.03
CA HIS A 284 -10.71 5.43 14.14
C HIS A 284 -11.87 6.15 14.81
N LEU A 285 -11.59 6.91 15.87
CA LEU A 285 -12.57 7.81 16.50
C LEU A 285 -12.26 9.25 16.13
N LEU A 286 -13.28 10.01 15.75
CA LEU A 286 -13.23 11.46 15.59
C LEU A 286 -14.07 12.10 16.68
N TRP A 287 -13.53 13.12 17.34
CA TRP A 287 -14.25 13.94 18.29
C TRP A 287 -14.10 15.41 17.93
N GLN A 288 -15.23 16.11 17.75
CA GLN A 288 -15.26 17.51 17.30
C GLN A 288 -14.40 17.77 16.05
N GLY A 289 -14.39 16.81 15.11
CA GLY A 289 -13.60 16.87 13.88
C GLY A 289 -12.12 16.51 14.03
N ASN A 290 -11.63 16.26 15.24
CA ASN A 290 -10.24 15.86 15.49
C ASN A 290 -10.12 14.34 15.66
N ALA A 291 -9.06 13.75 15.12
CA ALA A 291 -8.76 12.34 15.37
C ALA A 291 -8.34 12.12 16.83
N VAL A 292 -8.98 11.16 17.48
CA VAL A 292 -8.59 10.71 18.82
C VAL A 292 -7.32 9.87 18.69
N SER A 293 -6.29 10.21 19.44
CA SER A 293 -5.06 9.43 19.47
C SER A 293 -5.28 8.12 20.22
N PRO A 294 -4.66 7.00 19.81
CA PRO A 294 -4.66 5.80 20.64
C PRO A 294 -4.05 6.04 22.02
N LEU A 295 -3.23 7.07 22.17
CA LEU A 295 -2.65 7.51 23.43
C LEU A 295 -3.65 8.19 24.39
N ASP A 296 -4.84 8.52 23.90
CA ASP A 296 -5.95 9.11 24.67
C ASP A 296 -6.97 8.05 25.12
N ALA A 297 -6.70 6.77 24.88
CA ALA A 297 -7.65 5.68 25.18
C ALA A 297 -8.09 5.67 26.66
N GLY A 298 -7.20 5.98 27.59
CA GLY A 298 -7.52 6.07 29.02
C GLY A 298 -8.27 7.33 29.46
N ARG A 299 -8.53 8.30 28.57
CA ARG A 299 -9.24 9.54 28.93
C ARG A 299 -10.70 9.24 29.26
N GLN A 300 -11.13 9.63 30.45
CA GLN A 300 -12.51 9.42 30.92
C GLN A 300 -13.48 10.32 30.15
N LEU A 301 -14.67 9.80 29.84
CA LEU A 301 -15.73 10.57 29.18
C LEU A 301 -16.18 11.76 30.03
N ALA A 302 -16.20 11.60 31.36
CA ALA A 302 -16.54 12.69 32.28
C ALA A 302 -15.64 13.93 32.11
N ASP A 303 -14.35 13.73 31.84
CA ASP A 303 -13.40 14.82 31.63
C ASP A 303 -13.55 15.48 30.25
N ILE A 304 -14.06 14.72 29.27
CA ILE A 304 -14.38 15.25 27.94
C ILE A 304 -15.61 16.15 28.04
N VAL A 305 -16.68 15.69 28.67
CA VAL A 305 -17.93 16.48 28.83
C VAL A 305 -17.69 17.74 29.66
N LYS A 306 -16.90 17.67 30.74
CA LYS A 306 -16.56 18.85 31.55
C LYS A 306 -15.80 19.91 30.76
N ALA A 307 -14.90 19.49 29.87
CA ALA A 307 -14.15 20.42 29.02
C ALA A 307 -15.02 21.12 27.96
N GLU A 308 -16.22 20.61 27.67
CA GLU A 308 -17.19 21.26 26.76
C GLU A 308 -18.06 22.31 27.46
N GLN A 309 -18.17 22.23 28.79
CA GLN A 309 -19.05 23.09 29.58
C GLN A 309 -18.33 24.31 30.18
N GLY A 310 -17.00 24.40 30.03
CA GLY A 310 -16.16 25.51 30.50
C GLY A 310 -15.55 26.30 29.36
#